data_AF-A0A3R8N4C0-F1
#
_entry.id   AF-A0A3R8N4C0-F1
#
_cell.length_a   1.000
_cell.length_b   1.000
_cell.length_c   1.000
_cell.angle_alpha   90.00
_cell.angle_beta   90.00
_cell.angle_gamma   90.00
#
_symmetry.space_group_name_H-M   'P 1'
#
loop_
_entity.id
_entity.type
_entity.pdbx_description
1 polymer ?
#
loop_
_entity_poly.entity_id
_entity_poly.type
_entity_poly.pdbx_seq_one_letter_code
_entity_poly.pdbx_strand_id
1 'polypeptide(L)'
;MARPRLPWPLVVTQWWRCRHPSLWRGRTFDPHKSQQVMSYAVLRLRREARDVFLLNHIEALDYALIARHLDLSIADVQARLADALCEISRTVDLIERVRPPSKLSKAENPDVR
;
A
#
# COMPACT_ATOMS: atom_id res chain seq x y z
N MET A 1 8.54 -1.31 -24.15
CA MET A 1 7.57 -0.20 -24.21
C MET A 1 6.66 -0.27 -22.99
N ALA A 2 6.74 0.70 -22.08
CA ALA A 2 5.85 0.75 -20.91
C ALA A 2 4.45 1.19 -21.36
N ARG A 3 3.43 0.35 -21.17
CA ARG A 3 2.04 0.72 -21.46
C ARG A 3 1.66 1.98 -20.65
N PRO A 4 0.96 2.95 -21.24
CA PRO A 4 0.49 4.12 -20.51
C PRO A 4 -0.38 3.66 -19.34
N ARG A 5 -0.01 4.07 -18.12
CA ARG A 5 -0.72 3.69 -16.90
C ARG A 5 -1.97 4.55 -16.77
N LEU A 6 -3.13 3.97 -17.03
CA LEU A 6 -4.42 4.66 -16.89
C LEU A 6 -4.68 5.01 -15.41
N PRO A 7 -5.28 6.19 -15.14
CA PRO A 7 -5.86 6.50 -13.84
C PRO A 7 -6.81 5.40 -13.38
N TRP A 8 -6.82 5.09 -12.08
CA TRP A 8 -7.65 4.01 -11.54
C TRP A 8 -9.16 4.13 -11.85
N PRO A 9 -9.80 5.32 -11.94
CA PRO A 9 -11.22 5.40 -12.26
C PRO A 9 -11.55 4.84 -13.66
N LEU A 10 -10.58 4.87 -14.57
CA LEU A 10 -10.73 4.40 -15.94
C LEU A 10 -10.49 2.89 -16.08
N VAL A 11 -10.13 2.19 -14.99
CA VAL A 11 -9.83 0.77 -15.00
C VAL A 11 -10.95 0.02 -14.28
N VAL A 12 -11.74 -0.75 -15.04
CA VAL A 12 -12.91 -1.49 -14.52
C VAL A 12 -12.56 -2.39 -13.33
N THR A 13 -11.38 -3.02 -13.35
CA THR A 13 -10.91 -3.88 -12.24
C THR A 13 -10.61 -3.12 -10.94
N GLN A 14 -10.62 -1.79 -10.96
CA GLN A 14 -10.38 -0.91 -9.81
C GLN A 14 -11.68 -0.26 -9.28
N TRP A 15 -12.83 -0.46 -9.93
CA TRP A 15 -14.09 0.19 -9.55
C TRP A 15 -14.57 -0.15 -8.14
N TRP A 16 -14.14 -1.29 -7.58
CA TRP A 16 -14.40 -1.63 -6.18
C TRP A 16 -13.86 -0.56 -5.20
N ARG A 17 -12.82 0.22 -5.60
CA ARG A 17 -12.29 1.34 -4.81
C ARG A 17 -13.27 2.51 -4.70
N CYS A 18 -14.26 2.64 -5.58
CA CYS A 18 -15.24 3.74 -5.54
C CYS A 18 -15.98 3.82 -4.18
N ARG A 19 -16.17 2.69 -3.48
CA ARG A 19 -16.82 2.67 -2.16
C ARG A 19 -15.88 2.98 -0.99
N HIS A 20 -14.59 3.16 -1.25
CA HIS A 20 -13.55 3.33 -0.24
C HIS A 20 -12.68 4.54 -0.57
N PRO A 21 -13.09 5.77 -0.19
CA PRO A 21 -12.36 7.01 -0.51
C PRO A 21 -10.90 7.02 -0.05
N SER A 22 -10.60 6.32 1.05
CA SER A 22 -9.21 6.13 1.52
C SER A 22 -8.34 5.47 0.44
N LEU A 23 -8.91 4.58 -0.38
CA LEU A 23 -8.21 3.92 -1.46
C LEU A 23 -8.21 4.73 -2.77
N TRP A 24 -8.61 6.00 -2.83
CA TRP A 24 -8.61 6.72 -4.13
C TRP A 24 -7.26 7.31 -4.52
N ARG A 25 -6.32 7.39 -3.58
CA ARG A 25 -4.97 7.90 -3.84
C ARG A 25 -4.12 6.85 -4.55
N GLY A 26 -3.10 7.28 -5.28
CA GLY A 26 -2.08 6.38 -5.82
C GLY A 26 -2.51 5.66 -7.11
N ARG A 27 -1.62 4.77 -7.59
CA ARG A 27 -1.75 4.09 -8.87
C ARG A 27 -2.69 2.88 -8.80
N THR A 28 -2.99 2.29 -9.95
CA THR A 28 -3.67 0.99 -10.04
C THR A 28 -2.79 -0.13 -9.49
N PHE A 29 -3.38 -1.10 -8.83
CA PHE A 29 -2.68 -2.28 -8.32
C PHE A 29 -3.62 -3.50 -8.34
N ASP A 30 -3.07 -4.69 -8.49
CA ASP A 30 -3.82 -5.94 -8.38
C ASP A 30 -4.01 -6.30 -6.89
N PRO A 31 -5.25 -6.34 -6.37
CA PRO A 31 -5.51 -6.65 -4.95
C PRO A 31 -5.20 -8.11 -4.58
N HIS A 32 -4.93 -8.98 -5.55
CA HIS A 32 -4.52 -10.37 -5.32
C HIS A 32 -3.00 -10.56 -5.37
N LYS A 33 -2.23 -9.54 -5.77
CA LYS A 33 -0.77 -9.58 -5.77
C LYS A 33 -0.23 -8.83 -4.56
N SER A 34 0.19 -9.56 -3.54
CA SER A 34 0.73 -9.01 -2.27
C SER A 34 1.81 -7.95 -2.51
N GLN A 35 2.72 -8.18 -3.46
CA GLN A 35 3.75 -7.20 -3.82
C GLN A 35 3.17 -5.86 -4.31
N GLN A 36 2.08 -5.89 -5.11
CA GLN A 36 1.46 -4.66 -5.60
C GLN A 36 0.64 -3.96 -4.52
N VAL A 37 -0.02 -4.73 -3.64
CA VAL A 37 -0.72 -4.20 -2.45
C VAL A 37 0.26 -3.50 -1.51
N MET A 38 1.40 -4.13 -1.23
CA MET A 38 2.44 -3.55 -0.38
C MET A 38 3.04 -2.30 -1.01
N SER A 39 3.42 -2.37 -2.29
CA SER A 39 3.93 -1.20 -3.03
C SER A 39 2.93 -0.03 -3.00
N TYR A 40 1.64 -0.32 -3.18
CA TYR A 40 0.59 0.67 -3.08
C TYR A 40 0.47 1.27 -1.68
N ALA A 41 0.52 0.45 -0.62
CA ALA A 41 0.46 0.91 0.77
C ALA A 41 1.63 1.84 1.12
N VAL A 42 2.85 1.45 0.77
CA VAL A 42 4.06 2.26 0.99
C VAL A 42 4.00 3.58 0.22
N LEU A 43 3.57 3.57 -1.05
CA LEU A 43 3.45 4.77 -1.87
C LEU A 43 2.33 5.71 -1.41
N ARG A 44 1.39 5.25 -0.57
CA ARG A 44 0.33 6.07 0.01
C ARG A 44 0.72 6.78 1.30
N LEU A 45 1.80 6.34 1.96
CA LEU A 45 2.30 6.97 3.18
C LEU A 45 2.54 8.46 2.98
N ARG A 46 2.34 9.25 4.04
CA ARG A 46 2.82 10.65 4.07
C ARG A 46 4.32 10.69 3.80
N ARG A 47 4.80 11.75 3.14
CA ARG A 47 6.19 11.84 2.66
C ARG A 47 7.18 11.60 3.80
N GLU A 48 6.94 12.22 4.94
CA GLU A 48 7.79 12.20 6.12
C GLU A 48 7.89 10.79 6.73
N ALA A 49 6.76 10.08 6.81
CA ALA A 49 6.70 8.71 7.30
C ALA A 49 7.25 7.70 6.29
N ARG A 50 7.07 7.98 5.00
CA ARG A 50 7.58 7.16 3.89
C ARG A 50 9.09 7.18 3.83
N ASP A 51 9.70 8.36 3.95
CA ASP A 51 11.15 8.51 3.85
C ASP A 51 11.83 7.75 5.00
N VAL A 52 11.33 7.90 6.24
CA VAL A 52 11.79 7.11 7.40
C VAL A 52 11.61 5.61 7.19
N PHE A 53 10.45 5.18 6.69
CA PHE A 53 10.18 3.77 6.42
C PHE A 53 11.14 3.19 5.38
N LEU A 54 11.38 3.90 4.28
CA LEU A 54 12.29 3.42 3.21
C LEU A 54 13.74 3.34 3.69
N LEU A 55 14.23 4.37 4.39
CA LEU A 55 15.58 4.38 4.94
C LEU A 55 15.79 3.24 5.95
N ASN A 56 14.79 2.95 6.77
CA ASN A 56 14.90 1.86 7.75
C ASN A 56 14.74 0.46 7.13
N HIS A 57 13.70 0.24 6.32
CA HIS A 57 13.35 -1.11 5.84
C HIS A 57 14.02 -1.52 4.53
N ILE A 58 14.52 -0.57 3.73
CA ILE A 58 15.18 -0.85 2.44
C ILE A 58 16.67 -0.60 2.53
N GLU A 59 17.09 0.54 3.10
CA GLU A 59 18.51 0.88 3.26
C GLU A 59 19.12 0.33 4.56
N ALA A 60 18.30 -0.29 5.41
CA ALA A 60 18.72 -0.88 6.69
C ALA A 60 19.45 0.10 7.63
N LEU A 61 19.14 1.40 7.52
CA LEU A 61 19.73 2.41 8.40
C LEU A 61 19.14 2.31 9.81
N ASP A 62 20.02 2.48 10.80
CA ASP A 62 19.60 2.60 12.20
C ASP A 62 18.91 3.96 12.47
N TYR A 63 18.20 4.05 13.59
CA TYR A 63 17.45 5.26 13.92
C TYR A 63 18.32 6.50 14.12
N ALA A 64 19.58 6.34 14.53
CA ALA A 64 20.49 7.46 14.74
C ALA A 64 21.02 8.02 13.41
N LEU A 65 21.29 7.17 12.44
CA LEU A 65 21.67 7.54 11.08
C LEU A 65 20.51 8.20 10.35
N ILE A 66 19.28 7.68 10.48
CA ILE A 66 18.08 8.30 9.91
C ILE A 66 17.84 9.68 10.53
N ALA A 67 17.94 9.78 11.87
CA ALA A 67 17.79 11.04 12.59
C ALA A 67 18.77 12.10 12.09
N ARG A 68 20.05 11.74 11.90
CA ARG A 68 21.06 12.63 11.32
C ARG A 68 20.78 12.98 9.86
N HIS A 69 20.36 12.00 9.06
CA HIS A 69 20.12 12.19 7.63
C HIS A 69 18.94 13.11 7.34
N LEU A 70 17.89 13.06 8.18
CA LEU A 70 16.67 13.83 8.03
C LEU A 70 16.59 15.08 8.93
N ASP A 71 17.64 15.34 9.72
CA ASP A 71 17.68 16.40 10.73
C ASP A 71 16.50 16.34 11.72
N LEU A 72 16.34 15.18 12.37
CA LEU A 72 15.25 14.86 13.29
C LEU A 72 15.79 14.36 14.64
N SER A 73 14.93 14.39 15.67
CA SER A 73 15.22 13.63 16.88
C SER A 73 14.96 12.14 16.67
N ILE A 74 15.63 11.27 17.46
CA ILE A 74 15.38 9.83 17.43
C ILE A 74 13.92 9.51 17.78
N ALA A 75 13.32 10.27 18.71
CA ALA A 75 11.92 10.11 19.08
C ALA A 75 10.98 10.41 17.90
N ASP A 76 11.27 11.44 17.10
CA ASP A 76 10.51 11.76 15.89
C ASP A 76 10.65 10.67 14.82
N VAL A 77 11.84 10.09 14.66
CA VAL A 77 12.07 8.96 13.75
C VAL A 77 11.22 7.76 14.19
N GLN A 78 11.23 7.41 15.47
CA GLN A 78 10.42 6.32 16.02
C GLN A 78 8.92 6.57 15.83
N ALA A 79 8.44 7.79 16.12
CA ALA A 79 7.04 8.16 15.94
C ALA A 79 6.61 8.04 14.47
N ARG A 80 7.41 8.60 13.55
CA ARG A 80 7.14 8.53 12.10
C ARG A 80 7.17 7.09 11.56
N LEU A 81 8.05 6.24 12.08
CA LEU A 81 8.10 4.83 11.71
C LEU A 81 6.88 4.08 12.23
N ALA A 82 6.46 4.32 13.47
CA ALA A 82 5.25 3.74 14.05
C ALA A 82 4.00 4.16 13.27
N ASP A 83 3.90 5.43 12.88
CA ASP A 83 2.83 5.94 12.03
C ASP A 83 2.84 5.26 10.65
N ALA A 84 4.01 5.09 10.03
CA ALA A 84 4.14 4.41 8.75
C ALA A 84 3.62 2.96 8.82
N LEU A 85 4.04 2.21 9.84
CA LEU A 85 3.61 0.83 10.05
C LEU A 85 2.10 0.74 10.29
N CYS A 86 1.55 1.64 11.11
CA CYS A 86 0.11 1.73 11.34
C CYS A 86 -0.67 2.03 10.04
N GLU A 87 -0.22 3.00 9.24
CA GLU A 87 -0.88 3.36 7.97
C GLU A 87 -0.80 2.22 6.93
N ILE A 88 0.34 1.51 6.86
CA ILE A 88 0.51 0.33 5.99
C ILE A 88 -0.48 -0.75 6.42
N SER A 89 -0.46 -1.16 7.70
CA SER A 89 -1.33 -2.22 8.22
C SER A 89 -2.81 -1.90 7.97
N ARG A 90 -3.27 -0.68 8.32
CA ARG A 90 -4.66 -0.27 8.05
C ARG A 90 -5.02 -0.33 6.56
N THR A 91 -4.08 0.00 5.68
CA THR A 91 -4.32 -0.04 4.23
C THR A 91 -4.39 -1.46 3.71
N VAL A 92 -3.48 -2.34 4.15
CA VAL A 92 -3.46 -3.75 3.77
C VAL A 92 -4.73 -4.44 4.27
N ASP A 93 -5.06 -4.29 5.56
CA ASP A 93 -6.25 -4.89 6.17
C ASP A 93 -7.54 -4.45 5.45
N LEU A 94 -7.64 -3.17 5.10
CA LEU A 94 -8.78 -2.67 4.34
C LEU A 94 -8.87 -3.36 2.97
N ILE A 95 -7.76 -3.43 2.24
CA ILE A 95 -7.72 -4.08 0.92
C ILE A 95 -8.10 -5.56 1.05
N GLU A 96 -7.60 -6.27 2.06
CA GLU A 96 -7.95 -7.66 2.30
C GLU A 96 -9.43 -7.87 2.57
N ARG A 97 -10.06 -6.96 3.34
CA ARG A 97 -11.50 -7.01 3.63
C ARG A 97 -12.38 -6.68 2.44
N VAL A 98 -11.94 -5.78 1.56
CA VAL A 98 -12.78 -5.22 0.49
C VAL A 98 -12.38 -5.68 -0.92
N ARG A 99 -11.34 -6.51 -1.03
CA ARG A 99 -10.88 -7.03 -2.32
C ARG A 99 -12.02 -7.81 -3.01
N PRO A 100 -12.20 -7.61 -4.33
CA PRO A 100 -13.16 -8.39 -5.09
C PRO A 100 -12.80 -9.88 -5.06
N PRO A 101 -13.77 -10.79 -5.20
CA PRO A 101 -13.50 -12.22 -5.30
C PRO A 101 -12.63 -12.53 -6.52
N SER A 102 -11.64 -13.41 -6.33
CA SER A 102 -10.75 -13.83 -7.42
C SER A 102 -11.52 -14.69 -8.43
N LYS A 103 -11.26 -14.54 -9.74
CA LYS A 103 -11.91 -15.38 -10.77
C LYS A 103 -11.71 -16.89 -10.55
N LEU A 104 -10.64 -17.29 -9.85
CA LEU A 104 -10.36 -18.68 -9.45
C LEU A 104 -11.43 -19.25 -8.52
N SER A 105 -11.94 -18.45 -7.58
CA SER A 105 -13.01 -18.87 -6.65
C SER A 105 -14.36 -19.12 -7.34
N LYS A 106 -14.54 -18.64 -8.58
CA LYS A 106 -15.75 -18.86 -9.38
C LYS A 106 -15.72 -20.17 -10.18
N ALA A 107 -14.55 -20.80 -10.31
CA ALA A 107 -14.38 -22.05 -11.06
C ALA A 107 -14.59 -23.30 -10.17
N GLU A 108 -14.63 -23.14 -8.84
CA GLU A 108 -14.71 -24.26 -7.88
C GLU A 108 -16.15 -24.60 -7.43
N ASN A 109 -17.16 -23.88 -7.94
CA ASN A 109 -18.57 -24.25 -7.80
C ASN A 109 -19.19 -24.44 -9.20
N PRO A 110 -18.90 -25.54 -9.91
CA PRO A 110 -19.82 -25.99 -10.94
C PRO A 110 -21.06 -26.53 -10.21
N ASP A 111 -22.11 -25.73 -10.22
CA ASP A 111 -23.52 -26.14 -10.24
C ASP A 111 -23.74 -27.64 -9.94
N VAL A 112 -23.90 -27.99 -8.66
CA VAL A 112 -24.46 -29.29 -8.29
C VAL A 112 -25.94 -29.21 -8.60
N ARG A 113 -26.29 -29.63 -9.83
CA ARG A 113 -27.66 -29.92 -10.24
C ARG A 113 -28.27 -31.04 -9.40
#